data_AF-A0A959AWI8-F1
#
_entry.id   AF-A0A959AWI8-F1
#
_cell.length_a   1.000
_cell.length_b   1.000
_cell.length_c   1.000
_cell.angle_alpha   90.00
_cell.angle_beta   90.00
_cell.angle_gamma   90.00
#
_symmetry.space_group_name_H-M   'P 1'
#
loop_
_entity.id
_entity.type
_entity.pdbx_description
1 polymer ?
#
loop_
_entity_poly.entity_id
_entity_poly.type
_entity_poly.pdbx_seq_one_letter_code
_entity_poly.pdbx_strand_id
1 'polypeptide(L)'
;MERIRPIEILLGEVVLYLIIWVFNDYMATMLSLIFGSIFLLILMVSLVVELVEKSKVPRWYFIFMGLSVLAPIIAAILYVLINQGMGWF
;
A
#
# COMPACT_ATOMS: atom_id res chain seq x y z
N MET A 1 -10.86 -7.22 22.47
CA MET A 1 -10.46 -7.01 21.07
C MET A 1 -9.12 -6.30 21.10
N GLU A 2 -8.04 -7.00 20.76
CA GLU A 2 -6.69 -6.45 20.78
C GLU A 2 -6.60 -5.25 19.84
N ARG A 3 -5.91 -4.19 20.30
CA ARG A 3 -5.82 -2.91 19.60
C ARG A 3 -4.83 -3.09 18.44
N ILE A 4 -5.32 -3.55 17.28
CA ILE A 4 -4.49 -3.80 16.09
C ILE A 4 -3.65 -2.56 15.81
N ARG A 5 -2.33 -2.73 15.84
CA ARG A 5 -1.41 -1.62 15.66
C ARG A 5 -1.29 -1.32 14.16
N PRO A 6 -1.21 -0.04 13.74
CA PRO A 6 -1.02 0.30 12.33
C PRO A 6 0.17 -0.44 11.68
N ILE A 7 1.23 -0.71 12.45
CA ILE A 7 2.38 -1.49 11.99
C ILE A 7 2.03 -2.94 11.60
N GLU A 8 1.11 -3.59 12.31
CA GLU A 8 0.70 -4.96 12.02
C GLU A 8 -0.08 -5.03 10.71
N ILE A 9 -0.91 -4.00 10.44
CA ILE A 9 -1.65 -3.86 9.19
C ILE A 9 -0.67 -3.69 8.02
N LEU A 10 0.29 -2.77 8.15
CA LEU A 10 1.31 -2.53 7.13
C LEU A 10 2.11 -3.81 6.85
N LEU A 11 2.56 -4.50 7.90
CA LEU A 11 3.29 -5.76 7.74
C LEU A 11 2.44 -6.82 7.05
N GLY A 12 1.16 -6.94 7.41
CA GLY A 12 0.23 -7.84 6.74
C GLY A 12 0.10 -7.55 5.26
N GLU A 13 -0.12 -6.28 4.88
CA GLU A 13 -0.22 -5.86 3.49
C GLU A 13 1.09 -6.09 2.72
N VAL A 14 2.24 -5.76 3.30
CA VAL A 14 3.56 -6.00 2.69
C VAL A 14 3.78 -7.49 2.44
N VAL A 15 3.47 -8.35 3.43
CA VAL A 15 3.58 -9.81 3.27
C VAL A 15 2.65 -10.31 2.16
N LEU A 16 1.41 -9.82 2.09
CA LEU A 16 0.48 -10.17 1.02
C LEU A 16 1.03 -9.81 -0.36
N TYR A 17 1.55 -8.58 -0.52
CA TYR A 17 2.17 -8.19 -1.78
C TYR A 17 3.42 -9.03 -2.08
N LEU A 18 4.30 -9.27 -1.11
CA LEU A 18 5.50 -10.08 -1.29
C LEU A 18 5.18 -11.51 -1.77
N ILE A 19 4.11 -12.12 -1.25
CA ILE A 19 3.64 -13.41 -1.74
C ILE A 19 3.32 -13.32 -3.23
N ILE A 20 2.58 -12.29 -3.67
CA ILE A 20 2.25 -12.09 -5.09
C ILE A 20 3.53 -11.91 -5.92
N TRP A 21 4.47 -11.09 -5.45
CA TRP A 21 5.77 -10.85 -6.09
C TRP A 21 6.60 -12.13 -6.28
N VAL A 22 6.59 -13.03 -5.30
CA VAL A 22 7.30 -14.33 -5.40
C VAL A 22 6.62 -15.27 -6.41
N PHE A 23 5.30 -15.21 -6.57
CA PHE A 23 4.57 -16.05 -7.51
C PHE A 23 4.72 -15.59 -8.97
N ASN A 24 4.55 -14.29 -9.23
CA ASN A 24 4.66 -13.73 -10.57
C ASN A 24 4.96 -12.23 -10.49
N ASP A 25 6.17 -11.86 -10.88
CA ASP A 25 6.71 -10.51 -10.84
C ASP A 25 5.99 -9.54 -11.78
N TYR A 26 5.62 -9.97 -12.99
CA TYR A 26 4.83 -9.16 -13.92
C TYR A 26 3.47 -8.79 -13.33
N MET A 27 2.71 -9.80 -12.90
CA MET A 27 1.38 -9.62 -12.30
C MET A 27 1.47 -8.79 -11.02
N ALA A 28 2.47 -9.04 -10.18
CA ALA A 28 2.69 -8.28 -8.95
C ALA A 28 2.95 -6.80 -9.25
N THR A 29 3.79 -6.51 -10.25
CA THR A 29 4.07 -5.12 -10.62
C THR A 29 2.81 -4.40 -11.09
N MET A 30 2.01 -5.05 -11.95
CA MET A 30 0.75 -4.49 -12.43
C MET A 30 -0.25 -4.24 -11.28
N LEU A 31 -0.43 -5.21 -10.39
CA LEU A 31 -1.33 -5.07 -9.24
C LEU A 31 -0.86 -4.00 -8.26
N SER A 32 0.44 -3.97 -7.94
CA SER A 32 1.04 -2.94 -7.07
C SER A 32 0.86 -1.54 -7.65
N LEU A 33 1.03 -1.35 -8.96
CA LEU A 33 0.81 -0.07 -9.63
C LEU A 33 -0.67 0.34 -9.63
N ILE A 34 -1.56 -0.57 -9.99
CA ILE A 34 -3.01 -0.29 -10.07
C ILE A 34 -3.54 0.07 -8.67
N PHE A 35 -3.35 -0.80 -7.68
CA PHE A 35 -3.87 -0.56 -6.34
C PHE A 35 -3.16 0.59 -5.65
N GLY A 36 -1.83 0.69 -5.76
CA GLY A 36 -1.08 1.82 -5.22
C GLY A 36 -1.57 3.16 -5.77
N SER A 37 -1.82 3.24 -7.08
CA SER A 37 -2.35 4.46 -7.71
C SER A 37 -3.78 4.76 -7.27
N ILE A 38 -4.66 3.76 -7.20
CA ILE A 38 -6.04 3.93 -6.73
C ILE A 38 -6.05 4.45 -5.29
N PHE A 39 -5.32 3.81 -4.39
CA PHE A 39 -5.25 4.24 -2.99
C PHE A 39 -4.66 5.63 -2.84
N LEU A 40 -3.65 5.97 -3.64
CA LEU A 40 -3.03 7.30 -3.62
C LEU A 40 -4.02 8.38 -4.09
N LEU A 41 -4.76 8.13 -5.18
CA LEU A 41 -5.78 9.06 -5.67
C LEU A 41 -6.91 9.26 -4.65
N ILE A 42 -7.41 8.17 -4.06
CA ILE A 42 -8.42 8.26 -3.02
C ILE A 42 -7.89 9.06 -1.82
N LEU A 43 -6.67 8.76 -1.35
CA LEU A 43 -6.04 9.47 -0.24
C LEU A 43 -5.90 10.97 -0.54
N MET A 44 -5.45 11.33 -1.75
CA MET A 44 -5.33 12.73 -2.17
C MET A 44 -6.69 13.43 -2.17
N VAL A 45 -7.72 12.83 -2.78
CA VAL A 45 -9.07 13.41 -2.80
C VAL A 45 -9.62 13.55 -1.39
N SER A 46 -9.48 12.53 -0.54
CA SER A 46 -9.92 12.59 0.85
C SER A 46 -9.21 13.67 1.65
N LEU A 47 -7.90 13.87 1.44
CA LEU A 47 -7.15 14.95 2.08
C LEU A 47 -7.62 16.33 1.61
N VAL A 48 -7.86 16.50 0.31
CA VAL A 48 -8.39 17.76 -0.24
C VAL A 48 -9.76 18.08 0.36
N VAL A 49 -10.65 17.09 0.43
CA VAL A 49 -12.00 17.28 1.01
C VAL A 49 -11.91 17.65 2.49
N GLU A 50 -11.09 16.94 3.28
CA GLU A 50 -10.93 17.22 4.72
C GLU A 50 -10.34 18.61 4.99
N LEU A 51 -9.52 19.15 4.07
CA LEU A 51 -8.99 20.52 4.14
C LEU A 51 -10.04 21.59 3.85
N VAL A 52 -10.97 21.33 2.94
CA VAL A 52 -12.04 22.27 2.58
C VAL A 52 -13.15 22.26 3.64
N GLU A 53 -13.60 21.08 4.03
CA GLU A 53 -14.64 20.90 5.04
C GLU A 53 -14.28 19.71 5.92
N LYS A 54 -14.16 19.93 7.24
CA LYS A 54 -13.84 18.86 8.18
C LYS A 54 -14.92 17.78 8.14
N SER A 55 -14.61 16.67 7.47
CA SER A 55 -15.55 15.61 7.12
C SER A 55 -15.90 14.70 8.30
N LYS A 56 -15.44 15.02 9.53
CA LYS A 56 -15.50 14.14 10.72
C LYS A 56 -14.92 12.74 10.47
N VAL A 57 -14.12 12.56 9.42
CA VAL A 57 -13.51 11.27 9.09
C VAL A 57 -12.46 10.96 10.16
N PRO A 58 -12.50 9.76 10.78
CA PRO A 58 -11.55 9.41 11.81
C PRO A 58 -10.14 9.36 11.23
N ARG A 59 -9.16 9.92 11.97
CA ARG A 59 -7.73 9.93 11.58
C ARG A 59 -7.18 8.54 11.24
N TRP A 60 -7.78 7.49 11.79
CA TRP A 60 -7.41 6.10 11.52
C TRP A 60 -7.61 5.70 10.05
N TYR A 61 -8.61 6.26 9.36
CA TYR A 61 -8.81 6.03 7.93
C TYR A 61 -7.63 6.55 7.11
N PHE A 62 -7.17 7.78 7.37
CA PHE A 62 -6.03 8.37 6.67
C PHE A 62 -4.73 7.59 6.92
N ILE A 63 -4.54 7.08 8.14
CA ILE A 63 -3.40 6.21 8.46
C ILE A 63 -3.50 4.92 7.65
N PHE A 64 -4.64 4.23 7.69
CA PHE A 64 -4.85 2.98 6.96
C PHE A 64 -4.60 3.16 5.46
N MET A 65 -5.22 4.17 4.85
CA MET A 65 -5.05 4.49 3.42
C MET A 65 -3.60 4.80 3.07
N GLY A 66 -2.89 5.55 3.93
CA GLY A 66 -1.47 5.82 3.75
C GLY A 66 -0.61 4.56 3.80
N LEU A 67 -0.93 3.63 4.71
CA LEU A 67 -0.24 2.33 4.78
C LEU A 67 -0.50 1.49 3.52
N SER A 68 -1.73 1.46 3.02
CA SER A 68 -2.07 0.72 1.80
C SER A 68 -1.41 1.27 0.53
N VAL A 69 -1.04 2.56 0.51
CA VAL A 69 -0.19 3.14 -0.54
C VAL A 69 1.27 2.72 -0.37
N LEU A 70 1.78 2.71 0.86
CA LEU A 70 3.17 2.37 1.15
C LEU A 70 3.47 0.87 1.00
N ALA A 71 2.51 0.00 1.33
CA ALA A 71 2.69 -1.45 1.29
C ALA A 71 3.19 -1.99 -0.08
N PRO A 72 2.54 -1.69 -1.23
CA PRO A 72 3.03 -2.16 -2.53
C PRO A 72 4.40 -1.57 -2.89
N ILE A 73 4.72 -0.34 -2.47
CA ILE A 73 6.02 0.30 -2.70
C ILE A 73 7.12 -0.43 -1.91
N ILE A 74 6.88 -0.68 -0.63
CA ILE A 74 7.82 -1.38 0.25
C ILE A 74 8.04 -2.81 -0.26
N ALA A 75 6.98 -3.52 -0.62
CA ALA A 75 7.08 -4.88 -1.15
C ALA A 75 7.90 -4.93 -2.45
N ALA A 76 7.67 -3.99 -3.38
CA ALA A 76 8.43 -3.89 -4.62
C ALA A 76 9.92 -3.62 -4.35
N ILE A 77 10.24 -2.66 -3.48
CA ILE A 77 11.64 -2.34 -3.11
C ILE A 77 12.32 -3.56 -2.50
N LEU A 78 11.67 -4.23 -1.54
CA LEU A 78 12.24 -5.41 -0.88
C LEU A 78 12.47 -6.54 -1.89
N TYR A 79 11.51 -6.81 -2.78
CA TYR A 79 11.66 -7.85 -3.79
C TYR A 79 12.86 -7.57 -4.72
N VAL A 80 12.96 -6.33 -5.23
CA VAL A 80 14.05 -5.95 -6.15
C VAL A 80 15.41 -6.00 -5.45
N LEU A 81 15.50 -5.58 -4.18
CA LEU A 81 16.73 -5.66 -3.40
C LEU A 81 17.18 -7.11 -3.16
N ILE A 82 16.23 -8.03 -2.96
CA ILE A 82 16.51 -9.45 -2.70
C ILE A 82 16.88 -10.18 -3.99
N ASN A 83 16.11 -9.99 -5.06
CA ASN A 83 16.29 -10.71 -6.32
C ASN A 83 17.23 -10.03 -7.32
N GLN A 84 17.79 -8.87 -6.96
CA GLN A 84 18.69 -8.05 -7.79
C GLN A 84 18.10 -7.64 -9.16
N GLY A 85 16.77 -7.62 -9.27
CA GLY A 85 16.07 -7.31 -10.52
C GLY A 85 14.62 -7.77 -10.51
N MET A 86 13.95 -7.55 -11.65
CA MET A 86 12.65 -8.13 -11.97
C MET A 86 12.87 -9.06 -13.16
N GLY A 87 12.33 -10.28 -13.15
CA GLY A 87 12.56 -11.27 -14.19
C GLY A 87 11.93 -10.91 -15.54
N TRP A 88 11.02 -9.93 -15.58
CA TRP A 88 10.30 -9.52 -16.78
C TRP A 88 10.74 -8.17 -17.38
N PHE A 89 11.69 -7.46 -16.75
CA PHE A 89 12.28 -6.22 -17.28
C PHE A 89 13.67 -6.50 -17.84
#